data_AF-A0A6N7HJY4-F1
#
_entry.id   AF-A0A6N7HJY4-F1
#
_cell.length_a   1.000
_cell.length_b   1.000
_cell.length_c   1.000
_cell.angle_alpha   90.00
_cell.angle_beta   90.00
_cell.angle_gamma   90.00
#
_symmetry.space_group_name_H-M   'P 1'
#
loop_
_entity.id
_entity.type
_entity.pdbx_description
1 polymer ?
#
loop_
_entity_poly.entity_id
_entity_poly.type
_entity_poly.pdbx_seq_one_letter_code
_entity_poly.pdbx_strand_id
1 'polypeptide(L)'
;MTNVLISGASVAGPALAYWLHRHGMRATVVEKAAAVRPGGLGVDFRGSAMLVLERMGILDELRRHATGSGDATIVAEDGTPIATMPGEIFAGELEVLKTDLTRILHDLTKAGTEYVFGDSITALTQHDGGVDVEFAHGAPRRFDLVIGADGLHSGVRALAFSPESAFTRDLGYWFASFSLDNYLDLDRSGLSHLAGDRAANIFASRDNTEARAMFMFPTPATAFPRGDVEAQKRVVADAYAGVGWEVPRLLAAMAEATDFYSTRSARSAWTPGPPAGSRCSAMPATARRRCPGAARRRHCSARTSWPASWPARSGRPPTTRPRSPPTSGRCAGTSR
;
A
#
# COMPACT_ATOMS: atom_id res chain seq x y z
N MET A 1 19.32 -20.74 18.94
CA MET A 1 18.21 -19.79 18.70
C MET A 1 18.40 -19.27 17.28
N THR A 2 17.41 -19.38 16.40
CA THR A 2 17.56 -18.96 15.00
C THR A 2 17.76 -17.45 14.92
N ASN A 3 18.79 -17.02 14.19
CA ASN A 3 19.16 -15.63 13.98
C ASN A 3 18.77 -15.17 12.56
N VAL A 4 17.91 -14.16 12.49
CA VAL A 4 17.31 -13.68 11.24
C VAL A 4 17.74 -12.24 10.97
N LEU A 5 18.29 -11.98 9.78
CA LEU A 5 18.49 -10.62 9.28
C LEU A 5 17.27 -10.17 8.48
N ILE A 6 16.83 -8.95 8.74
CA ILE A 6 15.74 -8.28 8.02
C ILE A 6 16.31 -7.02 7.37
N SER A 7 16.16 -6.89 6.05
CA SER A 7 16.53 -5.65 5.33
C SER A 7 15.34 -4.71 5.26
N GLY A 8 15.40 -3.56 5.93
CA GLY A 8 14.39 -2.48 5.90
C GLY A 8 13.68 -2.26 7.24
N ALA A 9 13.71 -1.01 7.74
CA ALA A 9 13.11 -0.61 9.01
C ALA A 9 11.85 0.28 8.85
N SER A 10 11.02 -0.01 7.82
CA SER A 10 9.72 0.66 7.65
C SER A 10 8.61 -0.08 8.40
N VAL A 11 7.54 -0.51 7.73
CA VAL A 11 6.41 -1.20 8.39
C VAL A 11 6.69 -2.70 8.55
N ALA A 12 6.99 -3.38 7.45
CA ALA A 12 7.09 -4.84 7.43
C ALA A 12 8.24 -5.39 8.27
N GLY A 13 9.39 -4.71 8.32
CA GLY A 13 10.57 -5.19 9.05
C GLY A 13 10.38 -5.26 10.56
N PRO A 14 10.08 -4.14 11.24
CA PRO A 14 9.76 -4.14 12.66
C PRO A 14 8.54 -5.01 13.03
N ALA A 15 7.50 -5.02 12.19
CA ALA A 15 6.35 -5.91 12.42
C ALA A 15 6.76 -7.39 12.39
N LEU A 16 7.61 -7.79 11.44
CA LEU A 16 8.16 -9.13 11.38
C LEU A 16 9.06 -9.44 12.58
N ALA A 17 9.93 -8.51 12.98
CA ALA A 17 10.81 -8.67 14.14
C ALA A 17 10.00 -8.98 15.42
N TYR A 18 8.89 -8.27 15.64
CA TYR A 18 7.95 -8.54 16.73
C TYR A 18 7.48 -10.01 16.73
N TRP A 19 7.01 -10.51 15.58
CA TRP A 19 6.52 -11.88 15.46
C TRP A 19 7.62 -12.92 15.59
N LEU A 20 8.82 -12.65 15.05
CA LEU A 20 9.97 -13.55 15.19
C LEU A 20 10.36 -13.74 16.67
N HIS A 21 10.39 -12.66 17.45
CA HIS A 21 10.66 -12.73 18.89
C HIS A 21 9.64 -13.59 19.63
N ARG A 22 8.35 -13.43 19.30
CA ARG A 22 7.26 -14.22 19.89
C ARG A 22 7.38 -15.72 19.58
N HIS A 23 8.08 -16.06 18.51
CA HIS A 23 8.38 -17.44 18.12
C HIS A 23 9.78 -17.91 18.53
N GLY A 24 10.45 -17.19 19.45
CA GLY A 24 11.73 -17.61 20.01
C GLY A 24 12.91 -17.45 19.05
N MET A 25 12.82 -16.55 18.07
CA MET A 25 13.90 -16.22 17.13
C MET A 25 14.48 -14.85 17.46
N ARG A 26 15.75 -14.63 17.10
CA ARG A 26 16.41 -13.31 17.19
C ARG A 26 16.32 -12.60 15.86
N ALA A 27 16.05 -11.29 15.90
CA ALA A 27 16.03 -10.44 14.73
C ALA A 27 17.10 -9.34 14.82
N THR A 28 17.81 -9.14 13.71
CA THR A 28 18.57 -7.92 13.43
C THR A 28 17.91 -7.25 12.23
N VAL A 29 17.64 -5.95 12.31
CA VAL A 29 17.09 -5.13 11.21
C VAL A 29 18.18 -4.19 10.71
N VAL A 30 18.49 -4.24 9.42
CA VAL A 30 19.39 -3.29 8.76
C VAL A 30 18.59 -2.29 7.93
N GLU A 31 18.91 -1.00 8.00
CA GLU A 31 18.23 0.06 7.27
C GLU A 31 19.23 1.07 6.70
N LYS A 32 19.05 1.41 5.42
CA LYS A 32 19.91 2.34 4.69
C LYS A 32 19.85 3.76 5.27
N ALA A 33 18.69 4.21 5.75
CA ALA A 33 18.59 5.50 6.42
C ALA A 33 19.31 5.49 7.77
N ALA A 34 19.86 6.64 8.14
CA ALA A 34 20.58 6.83 9.39
C ALA A 34 19.68 6.75 10.64
N ALA A 35 18.36 6.81 10.47
CA ALA A 35 17.37 6.68 11.54
C ALA A 35 16.01 6.26 10.95
N VAL A 36 15.03 5.99 11.82
CA VAL A 36 13.61 5.86 11.43
C VAL A 36 13.20 7.14 10.70
N ARG A 37 12.76 7.00 9.45
CA ARG A 37 12.49 8.16 8.59
C ARG A 37 11.22 8.88 9.04
N PRO A 38 11.25 10.19 9.28
CA PRO A 38 10.04 10.98 9.38
C PRO A 38 9.38 11.12 8.00
N GLY A 39 8.07 11.40 8.00
CA GLY A 39 7.27 11.64 6.80
C GLY A 39 6.55 10.40 6.24
N GLY A 40 5.92 10.60 5.07
CA GLY A 40 5.09 9.62 4.38
C GLY A 40 3.59 9.93 4.46
N LEU A 41 2.86 9.47 3.45
CA LEU A 41 1.40 9.60 3.38
C LEU A 41 0.70 8.77 4.47
N GLY A 42 -0.59 9.05 4.67
CA GLY A 42 -1.49 8.20 5.44
C GLY A 42 -1.42 6.74 4.96
N VAL A 43 -1.54 5.82 5.91
CA VAL A 43 -1.67 4.39 5.64
C VAL A 43 -2.92 3.87 6.32
N ASP A 44 -3.71 3.15 5.54
CA ASP A 44 -5.03 2.68 5.97
C ASP A 44 -5.01 1.21 6.32
N PHE A 45 -5.75 0.86 7.36
CA PHE A 45 -5.97 -0.51 7.79
C PHE A 45 -7.43 -0.91 7.59
N ARG A 46 -7.62 -2.13 7.09
CA ARG A 46 -8.93 -2.74 6.81
C ARG A 46 -8.88 -4.23 7.11
N GLY A 47 -9.98 -4.81 7.56
CA GLY A 47 -10.20 -6.24 7.69
C GLY A 47 -9.12 -6.96 8.51
N SER A 48 -8.48 -7.98 7.93
CA SER A 48 -7.51 -8.82 8.65
C SER A 48 -6.29 -8.06 9.18
N ALA A 49 -5.97 -6.90 8.61
CA ALA A 49 -4.88 -6.08 9.11
C ALA A 49 -5.21 -5.52 10.51
N MET A 50 -6.47 -5.19 10.80
CA MET A 50 -6.91 -4.74 12.12
C MET A 50 -6.66 -5.80 13.19
N LEU A 51 -6.93 -7.06 12.88
CA LEU A 51 -6.66 -8.19 13.77
C LEU A 51 -5.17 -8.39 14.04
N VAL A 52 -4.30 -8.08 13.07
CA VAL A 52 -2.85 -8.14 13.27
C VAL A 52 -2.41 -7.04 14.23
N LEU A 53 -2.87 -5.81 14.04
CA LEU A 53 -2.57 -4.68 14.94
C LEU A 53 -3.03 -4.94 16.37
N GLU A 54 -4.22 -5.52 16.54
CA GLU A 54 -4.77 -5.92 17.84
C GLU A 54 -3.88 -6.97 18.51
N ARG A 55 -3.50 -8.03 17.77
CA ARG A 55 -2.61 -9.09 18.29
C ARG A 55 -1.19 -8.63 18.58
N MET A 56 -0.77 -7.52 17.95
CA MET A 56 0.49 -6.85 18.25
C MET A 56 0.37 -5.92 19.47
N GLY A 57 -0.84 -5.67 19.99
CA GLY A 57 -1.08 -4.81 21.15
C GLY A 57 -0.90 -3.32 20.86
N ILE A 58 -0.87 -2.91 19.58
CA ILE A 58 -0.62 -1.51 19.17
C ILE A 58 -1.87 -0.79 18.65
N LEU A 59 -3.00 -1.49 18.53
CA LEU A 59 -4.22 -0.92 17.93
C LEU A 59 -4.71 0.32 18.69
N ASP A 60 -4.76 0.28 20.02
CA ASP A 60 -5.25 1.42 20.81
C ASP A 60 -4.30 2.62 20.79
N GLU A 61 -2.99 2.38 20.72
CA GLU A 61 -2.02 3.46 20.49
C GLU A 61 -2.24 4.06 19.10
N LEU A 62 -2.37 3.25 18.06
CA LEU A 62 -2.60 3.75 16.69
C LEU A 62 -3.89 4.56 16.57
N ARG A 63 -4.97 4.17 17.27
CA ARG A 63 -6.22 4.95 17.32
C ARG A 63 -6.04 6.35 17.89
N ARG A 64 -5.07 6.56 18.79
CA ARG A 64 -4.75 7.90 19.32
C ARG A 64 -4.06 8.80 18.28
N HIS A 65 -3.48 8.21 17.23
CA HIS A 65 -2.84 8.92 16.12
C HIS A 65 -3.66 8.83 14.83
N ALA A 66 -4.96 8.52 14.93
CA ALA A 66 -5.84 8.47 13.77
C ALA A 66 -5.90 9.86 13.11
N THR A 67 -5.76 9.91 11.79
CA THR A 67 -5.81 11.17 11.02
C THR A 67 -7.17 11.84 11.11
N GLY A 68 -8.23 11.05 11.28
CA GLY A 68 -9.60 11.53 11.31
C GLY A 68 -10.03 12.16 9.98
N SER A 69 -9.42 11.76 8.86
CA SER A 69 -9.73 12.25 7.51
C SER A 69 -11.22 12.05 7.21
N GLY A 70 -11.93 13.15 6.99
CA GLY A 70 -13.32 13.17 6.57
C GLY A 70 -13.45 13.25 5.05
N ASP A 71 -14.55 13.85 4.60
CA ASP A 71 -15.01 13.75 3.23
C ASP A 71 -14.08 14.45 2.23
N ALA A 72 -13.99 13.89 1.03
CA ALA A 72 -13.30 14.49 -0.10
C ALA A 72 -14.32 14.95 -1.15
N THR A 73 -14.23 16.21 -1.56
CA THR A 73 -15.12 16.79 -2.58
C THR A 73 -14.40 16.95 -3.91
N ILE A 74 -14.95 16.33 -4.94
CA ILE A 74 -14.55 16.55 -6.32
C ILE A 74 -15.07 17.92 -6.75
N VAL A 75 -14.19 18.77 -7.27
CA VAL A 75 -14.51 20.13 -7.70
C VAL A 75 -14.21 20.34 -9.18
N ALA A 76 -15.03 21.19 -9.81
CA ALA A 76 -14.79 21.70 -11.15
C ALA A 76 -13.56 22.63 -11.16
N GLU A 77 -13.14 23.05 -12.36
CA GLU A 77 -11.98 23.94 -12.53
C GLU A 77 -12.16 25.30 -11.82
N ASP A 78 -13.40 25.79 -11.72
CA ASP A 78 -13.75 27.03 -11.01
C ASP A 78 -13.96 26.83 -9.50
N GLY A 79 -13.73 25.62 -8.98
CA GLY A 79 -13.93 25.27 -7.57
C GLY A 79 -15.36 24.83 -7.23
N THR A 80 -16.30 24.82 -8.17
CA THR A 80 -17.68 24.40 -7.91
C THR A 80 -17.73 22.91 -7.49
N PRO A 81 -18.37 22.55 -6.37
CA PRO A 81 -18.53 21.16 -5.96
C PRO A 81 -19.31 20.34 -6.99
N ILE A 82 -18.76 19.19 -7.39
CA ILE A 82 -19.42 18.23 -8.31
C ILE A 82 -19.99 17.06 -7.51
N ALA A 83 -19.20 16.46 -6.63
CA ALA A 83 -19.60 15.32 -5.83
C ALA A 83 -18.74 15.22 -4.56
N THR A 84 -19.35 14.83 -3.45
CA THR A 84 -18.65 14.58 -2.19
C THR A 84 -18.64 13.08 -1.90
N MET A 85 -17.45 12.57 -1.59
CA MET A 85 -17.23 11.18 -1.24
C MET A 85 -16.90 11.06 0.25
N PRO A 86 -17.58 10.15 0.98
CA PRO A 86 -17.28 9.89 2.38
C PRO A 86 -15.81 9.54 2.62
N GLY A 87 -15.21 10.11 3.66
CA GLY A 87 -13.80 9.89 4.01
C GLY A 87 -13.45 8.41 4.20
N GLU A 88 -14.38 7.60 4.71
CA GLU A 88 -14.25 6.16 4.92
C GLU A 88 -13.89 5.38 3.64
N ILE A 89 -14.31 5.89 2.47
CA ILE A 89 -13.97 5.29 1.18
C ILE A 89 -12.45 5.30 0.96
N PHE A 90 -11.78 6.36 1.44
CA PHE A 90 -10.34 6.55 1.28
C PHE A 90 -9.56 6.04 2.51
N ALA A 91 -9.99 6.37 3.73
CA ALA A 91 -9.25 6.14 4.98
C ALA A 91 -9.39 4.72 5.60
N GLY A 92 -10.30 3.88 5.08
CA GLY A 92 -10.53 2.54 5.64
C GLY A 92 -11.10 2.57 7.06
N GLU A 93 -10.81 1.54 7.86
CA GLU A 93 -11.29 1.48 9.26
C GLU A 93 -10.42 2.31 10.21
N LEU A 94 -9.15 2.50 9.86
CA LEU A 94 -8.19 3.32 10.60
C LEU A 94 -7.12 3.80 9.64
N GLU A 95 -7.00 5.12 9.50
CA GLU A 95 -5.87 5.77 8.84
C GLU A 95 -4.97 6.44 9.88
N VAL A 96 -3.67 6.24 9.74
CA VAL A 96 -2.64 6.91 10.55
C VAL A 96 -1.54 7.42 9.62
N LEU A 97 -0.80 8.45 10.04
CA LEU A 97 0.39 8.84 9.32
C LEU A 97 1.43 7.71 9.39
N LYS A 98 2.06 7.40 8.24
CA LYS A 98 3.11 6.38 8.18
C LYS A 98 4.24 6.64 9.18
N THR A 99 4.55 7.90 9.45
CA THR A 99 5.55 8.30 10.45
C THR A 99 5.25 7.74 11.84
N ASP A 100 4.00 7.88 12.29
CA ASP A 100 3.58 7.40 13.61
C ASP A 100 3.58 5.88 13.66
N LEU A 101 3.07 5.22 12.62
CA LEU A 101 3.12 3.77 12.51
C LEU A 101 4.56 3.23 12.61
N THR A 102 5.50 3.78 11.84
CA THR A 102 6.89 3.28 11.87
C THR A 102 7.57 3.56 13.19
N ARG A 103 7.28 4.71 13.83
CA ARG A 103 7.78 5.04 15.17
C ARG A 103 7.26 4.03 16.20
N ILE A 104 5.95 3.79 16.23
CA ILE A 104 5.30 2.86 17.17
C ILE A 104 5.86 1.44 17.00
N LEU A 105 6.01 0.97 15.76
CA LEU A 105 6.55 -0.36 15.48
C LEU A 105 8.04 -0.49 15.86
N HIS A 106 8.83 0.55 15.63
CA HIS A 106 10.22 0.59 16.08
C HIS A 106 10.30 0.58 17.61
N ASP A 107 9.51 1.42 18.29
CA ASP A 107 9.47 1.49 19.75
C ASP A 107 9.04 0.16 20.40
N LEU A 108 8.10 -0.55 19.77
CA LEU A 108 7.65 -1.89 20.19
C LEU A 108 8.77 -2.92 20.19
N THR A 109 9.79 -2.77 19.34
CA THR A 109 10.78 -3.83 19.06
C THR A 109 12.23 -3.47 19.42
N LYS A 110 12.56 -2.18 19.56
CA LYS A 110 13.93 -1.69 19.79
C LYS A 110 14.66 -2.26 21.00
N ALA A 111 13.93 -2.74 22.01
CA ALA A 111 14.52 -3.35 23.20
C ALA A 111 15.03 -4.79 22.95
N GLY A 112 14.43 -5.50 21.98
CA GLY A 112 14.77 -6.91 21.68
C GLY A 112 15.42 -7.11 20.31
N THR A 113 15.33 -6.12 19.42
CA THR A 113 15.87 -6.16 18.05
C THR A 113 17.08 -5.26 17.96
N GLU A 114 18.17 -5.78 17.39
CA GLU A 114 19.30 -4.96 16.99
C GLU A 114 18.94 -4.19 15.72
N TYR A 115 19.02 -2.86 15.76
CA TYR A 115 18.84 -2.00 14.60
C TYR A 115 20.19 -1.47 14.12
N VAL A 116 20.54 -1.78 12.88
CA VAL A 116 21.74 -1.30 12.19
C VAL A 116 21.30 -0.25 11.17
N PHE A 117 21.26 1.01 11.59
CA PHE A 117 20.93 2.15 10.73
C PHE A 117 22.16 2.64 9.95
N GLY A 118 21.90 3.31 8.83
CA GLY A 118 22.94 3.88 7.97
C GLY A 118 23.73 2.82 7.19
N ASP A 119 23.19 1.61 7.04
CA ASP A 119 23.86 0.51 6.36
C ASP A 119 22.92 -0.28 5.45
N SER A 120 23.46 -1.05 4.53
CA SER A 120 22.67 -1.85 3.59
C SER A 120 23.41 -3.10 3.15
N ILE A 121 22.66 -4.13 2.79
CA ILE A 121 23.23 -5.38 2.28
C ILE A 121 23.76 -5.15 0.86
N THR A 122 25.00 -5.57 0.63
CA THR A 122 25.67 -5.48 -0.68
C THR A 122 25.85 -6.84 -1.35
N ALA A 123 25.98 -7.92 -0.57
CA ALA A 123 26.08 -9.28 -1.10
C ALA A 123 25.44 -10.31 -0.16
N LEU A 124 24.98 -11.41 -0.74
CA LEU A 124 24.39 -12.57 -0.06
C LEU A 124 25.00 -13.85 -0.62
N THR A 125 25.64 -14.66 0.23
CA THR A 125 26.15 -15.98 -0.14
C THR A 125 25.45 -17.04 0.68
N GLN A 126 24.53 -17.78 0.05
CA GLN A 126 23.79 -18.86 0.70
C GLN A 126 24.58 -20.18 0.69
N HIS A 127 24.55 -20.90 1.80
CA HIS A 127 25.11 -22.24 1.92
C HIS A 127 24.23 -23.11 2.86
N ASP A 128 24.58 -24.38 3.05
CA ASP A 128 23.74 -25.35 3.78
C ASP A 128 23.45 -24.97 5.25
N GLY A 129 24.26 -24.09 5.83
CA GLY A 129 24.21 -23.70 7.23
C GLY A 129 23.84 -22.25 7.49
N GLY A 130 23.30 -21.53 6.49
CA GLY A 130 22.89 -20.14 6.63
C GLY A 130 23.24 -19.27 5.41
N VAL A 131 23.36 -17.97 5.68
CA VAL A 131 23.70 -16.94 4.69
C VAL A 131 24.80 -16.05 5.26
N ASP A 132 25.91 -15.96 4.53
CA ASP A 132 26.93 -14.94 4.77
C ASP A 132 26.49 -13.64 4.09
N VAL A 133 26.50 -12.55 4.86
CA VAL A 133 25.98 -11.24 4.45
C VAL A 133 27.10 -10.22 4.52
N GLU A 134 27.29 -9.50 3.42
CA GLU A 134 28.17 -8.34 3.37
C GLU A 134 27.33 -7.06 3.43
N PHE A 135 27.88 -6.06 4.12
CA PHE A 135 27.27 -4.76 4.32
C PHE A 135 28.08 -3.68 3.61
N ALA A 136 27.44 -2.54 3.33
CA ALA A 136 28.10 -1.41 2.69
C ALA A 136 29.14 -0.75 3.61
N HIS A 137 28.90 -0.76 4.92
CA HIS A 137 29.77 -0.10 5.90
C HIS A 137 30.21 -1.03 7.04
N GLY A 138 29.33 -1.92 7.50
CA GLY A 138 29.63 -2.89 8.55
C GLY A 138 30.50 -4.06 8.10
N ALA A 139 31.10 -4.74 9.07
CA ALA A 139 31.80 -6.00 8.82
C ALA A 139 30.80 -7.09 8.38
N PRO A 140 31.24 -8.06 7.54
CA PRO A 140 30.41 -9.20 7.15
C PRO A 140 29.92 -9.99 8.36
N ARG A 141 28.69 -10.51 8.29
CA ARG A 141 28.07 -11.32 9.36
C ARG A 141 27.34 -12.51 8.77
N ARG A 142 27.20 -13.56 9.59
CA ARG A 142 26.43 -14.76 9.25
C ARG A 142 25.09 -14.79 9.95
N PHE A 143 24.06 -15.19 9.23
CA PHE A 143 22.69 -15.37 9.72
C PHE A 143 22.14 -16.73 9.28
N ASP A 144 21.14 -17.24 9.98
CA ASP A 144 20.46 -18.47 9.56
C ASP A 144 19.49 -18.19 8.41
N LEU A 145 18.85 -17.01 8.41
CA LEU A 145 17.89 -16.56 7.39
C LEU A 145 18.05 -15.06 7.11
N VAL A 146 17.76 -14.66 5.87
CA VAL A 146 17.66 -13.26 5.45
C VAL A 146 16.30 -13.01 4.82
N ILE A 147 15.63 -11.94 5.25
CA ILE A 147 14.30 -11.57 4.76
C ILE A 147 14.32 -10.12 4.25
N GLY A 148 13.91 -9.92 2.99
CA GLY A 148 13.78 -8.60 2.39
C GLY A 148 12.47 -7.91 2.79
N ALA A 149 12.57 -6.79 3.50
CA ALA A 149 11.48 -5.88 3.85
C ALA A 149 11.79 -4.43 3.40
N ASP A 150 12.64 -4.30 2.38
CA ASP A 150 13.27 -3.08 1.87
C ASP A 150 12.51 -2.45 0.68
N GLY A 151 11.22 -2.77 0.58
CA GLY A 151 10.25 -2.05 -0.24
C GLY A 151 10.26 -2.37 -1.74
N LEU A 152 9.65 -1.49 -2.52
CA LEU A 152 9.45 -1.68 -3.97
C LEU A 152 10.78 -1.85 -4.71
N HIS A 153 11.84 -1.18 -4.26
CA HIS A 153 13.18 -1.21 -4.86
C HIS A 153 14.15 -2.14 -4.12
N SER A 154 13.61 -3.19 -3.49
CA SER A 154 14.35 -4.19 -2.69
C SER A 154 15.69 -4.61 -3.30
N GLY A 155 16.76 -4.36 -2.56
CA GLY A 155 18.11 -4.83 -2.89
C GLY A 155 18.24 -6.32 -2.64
N VAL A 156 17.64 -6.83 -1.54
CA VAL A 156 17.62 -8.27 -1.24
C VAL A 156 16.99 -9.07 -2.37
N ARG A 157 15.89 -8.60 -2.95
CA ARG A 157 15.25 -9.28 -4.09
C ARG A 157 16.17 -9.32 -5.32
N ALA A 158 16.88 -8.22 -5.60
CA ALA A 158 17.82 -8.15 -6.71
C ALA A 158 19.01 -9.11 -6.51
N LEU A 159 19.54 -9.21 -5.30
CA LEU A 159 20.66 -10.09 -4.95
C LEU A 159 20.25 -11.57 -4.94
N ALA A 160 19.08 -11.90 -4.41
CA ALA A 160 18.66 -13.29 -4.20
C ALA A 160 18.00 -13.94 -5.42
N PHE A 161 17.40 -13.16 -6.33
CA PHE A 161 16.58 -13.72 -7.40
C PHE A 161 16.91 -13.17 -8.79
N SER A 162 16.58 -11.91 -9.06
CA SER A 162 16.69 -11.30 -10.39
C SER A 162 16.43 -9.78 -10.29
N PRO A 163 16.77 -8.98 -11.32
CA PRO A 163 16.50 -7.55 -11.33
C PRO A 163 15.03 -7.18 -11.06
N GLU A 164 14.80 -5.98 -10.52
CA GLU A 164 13.47 -5.46 -10.15
C GLU A 164 12.42 -5.60 -11.27
N SER A 165 12.84 -5.47 -12.54
CA SER A 165 11.97 -5.57 -13.72
C SER A 165 11.30 -6.92 -13.90
N ALA A 166 11.84 -8.01 -13.34
CA ALA A 166 11.23 -9.33 -13.39
C ALA A 166 10.06 -9.51 -12.40
N PHE A 167 9.98 -8.64 -11.40
CA PHE A 167 9.05 -8.77 -10.27
C PHE A 167 8.07 -7.61 -10.13
N THR A 168 8.32 -6.51 -10.83
CA THR A 168 7.49 -5.31 -10.75
C THR A 168 6.86 -5.01 -12.10
N ARG A 169 5.56 -4.79 -12.09
CA ARG A 169 4.81 -4.30 -13.25
C ARG A 169 4.34 -2.89 -12.97
N ASP A 170 4.74 -1.97 -13.83
CA ASP A 170 4.26 -0.60 -13.80
C ASP A 170 2.76 -0.56 -14.15
N LEU A 171 2.01 0.25 -13.42
CA LEU A 171 0.58 0.48 -13.67
C LEU A 171 0.33 1.78 -14.45
N GLY A 172 1.38 2.50 -14.83
CA GLY A 172 1.36 3.65 -15.72
C GLY A 172 1.12 4.99 -15.03
N TYR A 173 1.03 5.01 -13.69
CA TYR A 173 0.70 6.20 -12.90
C TYR A 173 1.79 6.52 -11.89
N TRP A 174 1.99 7.81 -11.66
CA TRP A 174 2.87 8.35 -10.64
C TRP A 174 2.10 9.22 -9.66
N PHE A 175 2.61 9.22 -8.43
CA PHE A 175 2.15 10.03 -7.33
C PHE A 175 3.27 10.96 -6.92
N ALA A 176 2.95 12.24 -6.73
CA ALA A 176 3.83 13.22 -6.11
C ALA A 176 3.07 13.91 -4.98
N SER A 177 3.71 14.07 -3.82
CA SER A 177 3.09 14.65 -2.64
C SER A 177 4.06 15.51 -1.86
N PHE A 178 3.56 16.57 -1.23
CA PHE A 178 4.32 17.51 -0.41
C PHE A 178 3.39 18.21 0.59
N SER A 179 3.96 18.76 1.65
CA SER A 179 3.22 19.56 2.63
C SER A 179 3.19 21.03 2.22
N LEU A 180 2.14 21.74 2.63
CA LEU A 180 1.97 23.17 2.42
C LEU A 180 1.06 23.76 3.49
N ASP A 181 1.02 25.08 3.60
CA ASP A 181 0.09 25.75 4.50
C ASP A 181 -1.36 25.38 4.16
N ASN A 182 -2.20 25.23 5.18
CA ASN A 182 -3.63 24.97 4.99
C ASN A 182 -4.38 26.27 4.61
N TYR A 183 -3.99 26.88 3.48
CA TYR A 183 -4.51 28.18 3.04
C TYR A 183 -5.97 28.17 2.59
N LEU A 184 -6.57 26.98 2.45
CA LEU A 184 -7.99 26.79 2.14
C LEU A 184 -8.84 26.55 3.40
N ASP A 185 -8.24 26.62 4.60
CA ASP A 185 -8.89 26.35 5.88
C ASP A 185 -9.67 25.02 5.88
N LEU A 186 -9.07 23.97 5.29
CA LEU A 186 -9.68 22.64 5.23
C LEU A 186 -9.81 22.08 6.65
N ASP A 187 -11.02 21.70 7.03
CA ASP A 187 -11.29 21.01 8.29
C ASP A 187 -11.56 19.53 8.00
N ARG A 188 -10.57 18.68 8.30
CA ARG A 188 -10.64 17.21 8.15
C ARG A 188 -11.29 16.80 6.84
N SER A 189 -10.97 17.49 5.75
CA SER A 189 -11.58 17.29 4.45
C SER A 189 -10.56 17.49 3.34
N GLY A 190 -10.93 17.07 2.14
CA GLY A 190 -10.11 17.23 0.95
C GLY A 190 -10.89 17.75 -0.23
N LEU A 191 -10.16 18.36 -1.17
CA LEU A 191 -10.65 18.74 -2.48
C LEU A 191 -9.84 18.01 -3.55
N SER A 192 -10.54 17.51 -4.56
CA SER A 192 -9.96 16.81 -5.69
C SER A 192 -10.41 17.44 -7.00
N HIS A 193 -9.48 17.87 -7.82
CA HIS A 193 -9.74 18.31 -9.19
C HIS A 193 -9.26 17.24 -10.18
N LEU A 194 -10.19 16.73 -10.99
CA LEU A 194 -9.92 15.73 -12.02
C LEU A 194 -9.75 16.42 -13.38
N ALA A 195 -8.54 16.38 -13.93
CA ALA A 195 -8.15 17.02 -15.19
C ALA A 195 -7.81 15.97 -16.26
N GLY A 196 -8.84 15.27 -16.75
CA GLY A 196 -8.69 14.15 -17.69
C GLY A 196 -8.23 12.88 -16.98
N ASP A 197 -7.04 12.38 -17.33
CA ASP A 197 -6.37 11.25 -16.68
C ASP A 197 -5.46 11.67 -15.51
N ARG A 198 -5.55 12.92 -15.08
CA ARG A 198 -4.79 13.50 -13.97
C ARG A 198 -5.71 13.88 -12.82
N ALA A 199 -5.19 13.82 -11.59
CA ALA A 199 -5.89 14.28 -10.41
C ALA A 199 -4.96 15.12 -9.53
N ALA A 200 -5.37 16.35 -9.24
CA ALA A 200 -4.74 17.20 -8.23
C ALA A 200 -5.61 17.19 -6.98
N ASN A 201 -5.00 16.91 -5.83
CA ASN A 201 -5.70 16.79 -4.56
C ASN A 201 -5.04 17.70 -3.54
N ILE A 202 -5.84 18.30 -2.67
CA ILE A 202 -5.38 18.96 -1.45
C ILE A 202 -6.27 18.50 -0.30
N PHE A 203 -5.67 18.11 0.82
CA PHE A 203 -6.41 17.64 1.99
C PHE A 203 -5.76 18.13 3.28
N ALA A 204 -6.60 18.35 4.30
CA ALA A 204 -6.14 18.68 5.64
C ALA A 204 -5.24 17.57 6.20
N SER A 205 -4.20 17.97 6.93
CA SER A 205 -3.25 17.08 7.59
C SER A 205 -2.89 17.62 8.98
N ARG A 206 -2.38 16.74 9.86
CA ARG A 206 -1.98 17.08 11.24
C ARG A 206 -2.99 17.96 11.98
N ASP A 207 -4.20 17.45 12.17
CA ASP A 207 -5.28 18.18 12.85
C ASP A 207 -5.51 19.60 12.26
N ASN A 208 -5.54 19.68 10.93
CA ASN A 208 -5.77 20.89 10.13
C ASN A 208 -4.68 21.97 10.21
N THR A 209 -3.58 21.72 10.93
CA THR A 209 -2.48 22.70 11.06
C THR A 209 -1.68 22.88 9.78
N GLU A 210 -1.70 21.88 8.90
CA GLU A 210 -1.11 21.93 7.56
C GLU A 210 -2.04 21.27 6.54
N ALA A 211 -1.78 21.48 5.27
CA ALA A 211 -2.37 20.71 4.19
C ALA A 211 -1.32 19.80 3.53
N ARG A 212 -1.82 18.82 2.79
CA ARG A 212 -1.03 17.96 1.92
C ARG A 212 -1.59 18.06 0.52
N ALA A 213 -0.72 18.33 -0.44
CA ALA A 213 -1.05 18.25 -1.86
C ALA A 213 -0.60 16.91 -2.42
N MET A 214 -1.39 16.36 -3.35
CA MET A 214 -1.05 15.15 -4.08
C MET A 214 -1.45 15.25 -5.55
N PHE A 215 -0.48 15.04 -6.43
CA PHE A 215 -0.68 14.87 -7.85
C PHE A 215 -0.65 13.40 -8.22
N MET A 216 -1.64 12.94 -8.99
CA MET A 216 -1.69 11.62 -9.61
C MET A 216 -1.78 11.78 -11.12
N PHE A 217 -0.85 11.24 -11.88
CA PHE A 217 -0.80 11.46 -13.33
C PHE A 217 -0.10 10.31 -14.05
N PRO A 218 -0.44 10.05 -15.32
CA PRO A 218 0.25 9.04 -16.09
C PRO A 218 1.60 9.57 -16.57
N THR A 219 2.65 8.77 -16.39
CA THR A 219 3.95 9.06 -17.00
C THR A 219 4.77 7.77 -17.15
N PRO A 220 5.53 7.60 -18.24
CA PRO A 220 6.43 6.44 -18.39
C PRO A 220 7.44 6.38 -17.25
N ALA A 221 7.74 5.17 -16.78
CA ALA A 221 8.71 4.98 -15.69
C ALA A 221 10.11 5.56 -15.99
N THR A 222 10.47 5.67 -17.26
CA THR A 222 11.73 6.25 -17.74
C THR A 222 11.80 7.77 -17.62
N ALA A 223 10.65 8.44 -17.50
CA ALA A 223 10.58 9.90 -17.44
C ALA A 223 10.86 10.45 -16.04
N PHE A 224 10.92 9.60 -15.01
CA PHE A 224 11.10 10.02 -13.62
C PHE A 224 12.49 9.61 -13.09
N PRO A 225 13.47 10.53 -13.07
CA PRO A 225 14.82 10.21 -12.64
C PRO A 225 14.87 9.93 -11.13
N ARG A 226 15.44 8.79 -10.72
CA ARG A 226 15.61 8.45 -9.30
C ARG A 226 16.70 9.32 -8.69
N GLY A 227 16.42 9.93 -7.54
CA GLY A 227 17.41 10.66 -6.75
C GLY A 227 17.64 12.12 -7.16
N ASP A 228 16.96 12.61 -8.20
CA ASP A 228 17.00 14.02 -8.62
C ASP A 228 15.64 14.67 -8.37
N VAL A 229 15.44 15.21 -7.17
CA VAL A 229 14.16 15.80 -6.74
C VAL A 229 13.73 16.96 -7.64
N GLU A 230 14.67 17.79 -8.09
CA GLU A 230 14.36 18.96 -8.91
C GLU A 230 13.96 18.57 -10.34
N ALA A 231 14.56 17.52 -10.90
CA ALA A 231 14.05 16.93 -12.15
C ALA A 231 12.66 16.30 -11.98
N GLN A 232 12.39 15.66 -10.85
CA GLN A 232 11.07 15.09 -10.55
C GLN A 232 9.99 16.17 -10.44
N LYS A 233 10.26 17.28 -9.73
CA LYS A 233 9.36 18.44 -9.64
C LYS A 233 9.05 19.03 -11.02
N ARG A 234 10.05 19.14 -11.91
CA ARG A 234 9.85 19.60 -13.29
C ARG A 234 8.91 18.69 -14.09
N VAL A 235 9.06 17.37 -13.98
CA VAL A 235 8.15 16.42 -14.66
C VAL A 235 6.71 16.60 -14.19
N VAL A 236 6.48 16.84 -12.90
CA VAL A 236 5.15 17.14 -12.37
C VAL A 236 4.63 18.48 -12.92
N ALA A 237 5.46 19.53 -12.90
CA ALA A 237 5.08 20.83 -13.43
C ALA A 237 4.69 20.78 -14.92
N ASP A 238 5.48 20.07 -15.73
CA ASP A 238 5.19 19.87 -17.15
C ASP A 238 3.89 19.08 -17.36
N ALA A 239 3.64 18.04 -16.55
CA ALA A 239 2.43 17.22 -16.62
C ALA A 239 1.16 18.00 -16.26
N TYR A 240 1.27 19.09 -15.49
CA TYR A 240 0.17 19.92 -15.03
C TYR A 240 0.16 21.33 -15.64
N ALA A 241 1.00 21.59 -16.62
CA ALA A 241 1.05 22.87 -17.32
C ALA A 241 -0.32 23.20 -17.95
N GLY A 242 -0.81 24.41 -17.67
CA GLY A 242 -2.09 24.90 -18.20
C GLY A 242 -3.35 24.31 -17.54
N VAL A 243 -3.21 23.49 -16.49
CA VAL A 243 -4.37 23.05 -15.69
C VAL A 243 -4.77 24.17 -14.72
N GLY A 244 -6.07 24.49 -14.69
CA GLY A 244 -6.65 25.53 -13.82
C GLY A 244 -6.86 25.09 -12.36
N TRP A 245 -7.91 25.60 -11.72
CA TRP A 245 -8.16 25.43 -10.27
C TRP A 245 -6.96 25.92 -9.43
N GLU A 246 -6.70 25.30 -8.29
CA GLU A 246 -5.56 25.58 -7.41
C GLU A 246 -4.23 25.03 -7.94
N VAL A 247 -4.21 24.32 -9.07
CA VAL A 247 -2.99 23.66 -9.58
C VAL A 247 -1.80 24.62 -9.74
N PRO A 248 -1.95 25.84 -10.30
CA PRO A 248 -0.81 26.77 -10.40
C PRO A 248 -0.21 27.12 -9.03
N ARG A 249 -1.06 27.28 -8.01
CA ARG A 249 -0.64 27.57 -6.63
C ARG A 249 0.02 26.35 -5.98
N LEU A 250 -0.53 25.16 -6.21
CA LEU A 250 0.06 23.90 -5.75
C LEU A 250 1.45 23.67 -6.38
N LEU A 251 1.62 23.95 -7.68
CA LEU A 251 2.92 23.85 -8.35
C LEU A 251 3.94 24.85 -7.80
N ALA A 252 3.51 26.09 -7.49
CA ALA A 252 4.38 27.07 -6.84
C ALA A 252 4.82 26.62 -5.45
N ALA A 253 3.90 26.08 -4.63
CA ALA A 253 4.23 25.52 -3.32
C ALA A 253 5.16 24.29 -3.43
N MET A 254 4.96 23.44 -4.45
CA MET A 254 5.81 22.28 -4.71
C MET A 254 7.26 22.65 -4.99
N ALA A 255 7.50 23.79 -5.66
CA ALA A 255 8.86 24.25 -5.97
C ALA A 255 9.67 24.46 -4.69
N GLU A 256 9.07 25.07 -3.67
CA GLU A 256 9.69 25.38 -2.38
C GLU A 256 9.65 24.21 -1.37
N ALA A 257 8.88 23.16 -1.66
CA ALA A 257 8.70 22.05 -0.72
C ALA A 257 10.00 21.26 -0.47
N THR A 258 10.35 21.12 0.81
CA THR A 258 11.51 20.35 1.28
C THR A 258 11.20 18.89 1.54
N ASP A 259 9.92 18.53 1.65
CA ASP A 259 9.44 17.17 1.96
C ASP A 259 8.81 16.46 0.75
N PHE A 260 9.14 16.92 -0.47
CA PHE A 260 8.65 16.34 -1.71
C PHE A 260 8.94 14.84 -1.77
N TYR A 261 7.88 14.07 -2.02
CA TYR A 261 7.93 12.63 -2.18
C TYR A 261 7.26 12.22 -3.48
N SER A 262 7.87 11.27 -4.17
CA SER A 262 7.31 10.69 -5.39
C SER A 262 7.40 9.17 -5.38
N THR A 263 6.43 8.53 -6.01
CA THR A 263 6.45 7.09 -6.22
C THR A 263 5.60 6.70 -7.41
N ARG A 264 5.94 5.57 -8.03
CA ARG A 264 5.15 4.98 -9.09
C ARG A 264 4.13 4.00 -8.53
N SER A 265 3.00 3.91 -9.20
CA SER A 265 2.04 2.82 -9.02
C SER A 265 2.61 1.55 -9.64
N ALA A 266 2.85 0.53 -8.83
CA ALA A 266 3.39 -0.74 -9.31
C ALA A 266 2.75 -1.91 -8.59
N ARG A 267 2.62 -3.01 -9.32
CA ARG A 267 2.34 -4.33 -8.74
C ARG A 267 3.65 -5.08 -8.58
N SER A 268 3.96 -5.51 -7.37
CA SER A 268 5.10 -6.39 -7.09
C SER A 268 4.64 -7.81 -6.76
N ALA A 269 5.39 -8.81 -7.20
CA ALA A 269 5.20 -10.21 -6.83
C ALA A 269 6.48 -10.82 -6.24
N TRP A 270 6.33 -11.81 -5.37
CA TRP A 270 7.43 -12.60 -4.82
C TRP A 270 7.92 -13.70 -5.78
N THR A 271 7.11 -14.02 -6.79
CA THR A 271 7.47 -14.90 -7.90
C THR A 271 7.57 -14.07 -9.18
N PRO A 272 8.48 -14.40 -10.10
CA PRO A 272 8.56 -13.70 -11.37
C PRO A 272 7.20 -13.73 -12.08
N GLY A 273 6.81 -12.59 -12.65
CA GLY A 273 5.68 -12.56 -13.58
C GLY A 273 6.08 -13.27 -14.87
N PRO A 274 5.13 -13.84 -15.63
CA PRO A 274 5.45 -14.29 -16.98
C PRO A 274 5.78 -13.05 -17.84
N PRO A 275 6.63 -13.18 -18.87
CA PRO A 275 7.03 -12.05 -19.72
C PRO A 275 5.81 -11.37 -20.34
N ALA A 276 5.90 -10.04 -20.46
CA ALA A 276 4.84 -9.19 -20.99
C ALA A 276 4.34 -9.72 -22.35
N GLY A 277 3.04 -10.02 -22.45
CA GLY A 277 2.41 -10.54 -23.67
C GLY A 277 1.84 -11.97 -23.55
N SER A 278 2.09 -12.67 -22.46
CA SER A 278 1.54 -14.02 -22.24
C SER A 278 0.19 -13.98 -21.51
N ARG A 279 -0.87 -14.44 -22.17
CA ARG A 279 -2.17 -14.71 -21.54
C ARG A 279 -2.02 -15.94 -20.62
N CYS A 280 -2.60 -15.85 -19.42
CA CYS A 280 -2.76 -16.88 -18.38
C CYS A 280 -2.19 -18.28 -18.67
N SER A 281 -1.26 -18.76 -17.82
CA SER A 281 -1.11 -20.17 -17.42
C SER A 281 -0.23 -20.28 -16.17
N ALA A 282 -0.44 -21.35 -15.41
CA ALA A 282 -0.12 -21.58 -13.99
C ALA A 282 1.38 -21.71 -13.60
N MET A 283 1.58 -21.72 -12.27
CA MET A 283 2.79 -21.96 -11.45
C MET A 283 3.84 -22.97 -11.98
N PRO A 284 5.07 -22.88 -11.44
CA PRO A 284 5.70 -24.06 -10.85
C PRO A 284 6.10 -23.86 -9.39
N ALA A 285 5.67 -24.80 -8.55
CA ALA A 285 6.29 -25.08 -7.26
C ALA A 285 7.58 -25.87 -7.51
N THR A 286 8.73 -25.34 -7.07
CA THR A 286 9.96 -26.14 -6.91
C THR A 286 10.64 -25.79 -5.60
N ALA A 287 10.19 -26.45 -4.53
CA ALA A 287 11.06 -26.77 -3.41
C ALA A 287 11.85 -28.03 -3.78
N ARG A 288 13.10 -27.90 -4.24
CA ARG A 288 14.00 -29.06 -4.34
C ARG A 288 14.62 -29.34 -2.97
N ARG A 289 13.89 -30.06 -2.12
CA ARG A 289 14.52 -30.90 -1.09
C ARG A 289 14.56 -32.32 -1.63
N ARG A 290 15.77 -32.83 -1.89
CA ARG A 290 16.00 -34.27 -2.04
C ARG A 290 15.81 -34.90 -0.66
N CYS A 291 14.71 -35.63 -0.44
CA CYS A 291 14.63 -36.62 0.63
C CYS A 291 14.86 -38.00 0.02
N PRO A 292 15.79 -38.82 0.56
CA PRO A 292 15.96 -40.20 0.14
C PRO A 292 14.91 -41.10 0.79
N GLY A 293 14.44 -42.12 0.07
CA GLY A 293 13.71 -43.25 0.64
C GLY A 293 12.23 -43.30 0.28
N ALA A 294 11.88 -44.27 -0.56
CA ALA A 294 10.53 -44.56 -1.00
C ALA A 294 9.69 -45.28 0.09
N ALA A 295 8.45 -44.84 0.30
CA ALA A 295 7.30 -45.73 0.52
C ALA A 295 5.97 -44.98 0.40
N ARG A 296 5.03 -45.62 -0.31
CA ARG A 296 3.66 -45.23 -0.68
C ARG A 296 2.83 -44.60 0.47
N ARG A 297 2.01 -43.58 0.16
CA ARG A 297 0.53 -43.59 0.36
C ARG A 297 -0.16 -42.25 -0.01
N ARG A 298 -1.16 -42.39 -0.89
CA ARG A 298 -2.49 -41.72 -0.99
C ARG A 298 -2.55 -40.18 -0.97
N HIS A 299 -2.90 -39.62 -2.14
CA HIS A 299 -3.41 -38.25 -2.30
C HIS A 299 -4.76 -38.07 -1.58
N CYS A 300 -4.84 -37.06 -0.71
CA CYS A 300 -6.08 -36.38 -0.36
C CYS A 300 -5.99 -34.96 -0.95
N SER A 301 -6.70 -34.71 -2.04
CA SER A 301 -6.89 -33.37 -2.60
C SER A 301 -8.23 -32.83 -2.12
N ALA A 302 -8.21 -31.92 -1.15
CA ALA A 302 -9.36 -31.08 -0.87
C ALA A 302 -9.31 -29.89 -1.85
N ARG A 303 -10.10 -29.99 -2.93
CA ARG A 303 -10.43 -28.85 -3.79
C ARG A 303 -11.59 -28.09 -3.16
N THR A 304 -11.38 -26.82 -2.83
CA THR A 304 -12.47 -25.84 -2.72
C THR A 304 -12.27 -24.80 -3.83
N SER A 305 -12.93 -25.05 -4.96
CA SER A 305 -13.13 -24.09 -6.03
C SER A 305 -14.28 -23.15 -5.68
N TRP A 306 -14.07 -21.84 -5.76
CA TRP A 306 -15.16 -20.86 -5.85
C TRP A 306 -15.19 -20.26 -7.26
N PRO A 307 -16.37 -20.19 -7.92
CA PRO A 307 -16.47 -19.75 -9.29
C PRO A 307 -16.47 -18.21 -9.39
N ALA A 308 -15.62 -17.70 -10.28
CA ALA A 308 -15.72 -16.36 -10.82
C ALA A 308 -16.60 -16.40 -12.09
N SER A 309 -17.79 -15.81 -12.04
CA SER A 309 -18.43 -15.21 -13.22
C SER A 309 -19.69 -14.42 -12.82
N TRP A 310 -19.75 -13.16 -13.27
CA TRP A 310 -20.99 -12.39 -13.39
C TRP A 310 -21.25 -12.20 -14.90
N PRO A 311 -22.43 -12.58 -15.43
CA PRO A 311 -22.81 -12.22 -16.78
C PRO A 311 -23.61 -10.91 -16.79
N ALA A 312 -23.29 -10.04 -17.74
CA ALA A 312 -24.13 -8.92 -18.15
C ALA A 312 -25.50 -9.42 -18.64
N ARG A 313 -26.59 -8.79 -18.18
CA ARG A 313 -27.92 -8.92 -18.81
C ARG A 313 -28.59 -7.55 -18.92
N SER A 314 -28.72 -7.10 -20.17
CA SER A 314 -29.74 -6.18 -20.64
C SER A 314 -31.09 -6.90 -20.74
N GLY A 315 -32.18 -6.33 -20.23
CA GLY A 315 -33.54 -6.83 -20.45
C GLY A 315 -34.61 -6.06 -19.67
N ARG A 316 -35.59 -5.51 -20.40
CA ARG A 316 -36.76 -4.70 -19.99
C ARG A 316 -37.62 -5.30 -18.84
N PRO A 317 -38.42 -4.46 -18.14
CA PRO A 317 -39.19 -4.88 -16.96
C PRO A 317 -40.52 -5.57 -17.32
N PRO A 318 -41.04 -6.48 -16.46
CA PRO A 318 -42.36 -7.05 -16.64
C PRO A 318 -43.46 -6.24 -15.93
N THR A 319 -44.59 -6.13 -16.62
CA THR A 319 -45.87 -5.57 -16.16
C THR A 319 -46.57 -6.53 -15.20
N THR A 320 -47.06 -6.02 -14.07
CA THR A 320 -47.88 -6.76 -13.11
C THR A 320 -49.37 -6.53 -13.42
N ARG A 321 -50.12 -7.60 -13.69
CA ARG A 321 -51.59 -7.66 -13.59
C ARG A 321 -51.95 -8.44 -12.32
N PRO A 322 -52.90 -7.98 -11.49
CA PRO A 322 -53.36 -8.74 -10.34
C PRO A 322 -54.41 -9.79 -10.75
N ARG A 323 -54.35 -10.95 -10.10
CA ARG A 323 -55.30 -12.07 -10.22
C ARG A 323 -56.54 -11.82 -9.34
N SER A 324 -57.72 -12.04 -9.92
CA SER A 324 -59.02 -12.05 -9.23
C SER A 324 -59.20 -13.30 -8.34
N PRO A 325 -59.89 -13.21 -7.19
CA PRO A 325 -60.30 -14.37 -6.38
C PRO A 325 -61.67 -14.93 -6.81
N PRO A 326 -62.01 -16.17 -6.42
CA PRO A 326 -63.21 -16.88 -6.89
C PRO A 326 -64.47 -16.52 -6.11
N THR A 327 -65.61 -16.58 -6.82
CA THR A 327 -66.98 -16.36 -6.31
C THR A 327 -67.67 -17.65 -5.88
N SER A 328 -68.24 -17.65 -4.68
CA SER A 328 -69.49 -18.31 -4.24
C SER A 328 -69.80 -17.79 -2.82
N GLY A 329 -71.02 -17.53 -2.33
CA GLY A 329 -72.38 -17.49 -2.81
C GLY A 329 -73.25 -16.94 -1.66
N ARG A 330 -74.22 -16.07 -1.99
CA ARG A 330 -75.44 -15.60 -1.29
C ARG A 330 -75.60 -15.80 0.24
N CYS A 331 -75.98 -14.72 0.96
CA CYS A 331 -77.38 -14.44 1.37
C CYS A 331 -77.54 -13.19 2.27
N ALA A 332 -78.51 -12.35 1.89
CA ALA A 332 -79.46 -11.56 2.71
C ALA A 332 -79.00 -10.62 3.85
N GLY A 333 -79.56 -9.40 3.87
CA GLY A 333 -79.76 -8.65 5.13
C GLY A 333 -79.74 -7.12 5.02
N THR A 334 -80.93 -6.55 4.85
CA THR A 334 -81.37 -5.14 4.85
C THR A 334 -80.93 -4.22 6.00
N SER A 335 -81.10 -2.91 5.73
CA SER A 335 -81.33 -1.74 6.63
C SER A 335 -80.05 -1.07 7.18
N ARG A 336 -79.89 0.26 7.15
CA ARG A 336 -80.77 1.40 6.87
C ARG A 336 -79.90 2.56 6.37
#